data_AF-A0A420MMQ3-F1
#
_entry.id   AF-A0A420MMQ3-F1
#
_cell.length_a   1.000
_cell.length_b   1.000
_cell.length_c   1.000
_cell.angle_alpha   90.00
_cell.angle_beta   90.00
_cell.angle_gamma   90.00
#
_symmetry.space_group_name_H-M   'P 1'
#
loop_
_entity.id
_entity.type
_entity.pdbx_description
1 polymer ?
#
loop_
_entity_poly.entity_id
_entity_poly.type
_entity_poly.pdbx_seq_one_letter_code
_entity_poly.pdbx_strand_id
1 'polypeptide(L)'
;MLNRRSQIGNPLTNGLLEVCGELGILVLAYSPLGQGFLGGKIKPVEDLPENDMRAKIHPRWQGDNFRKDAQLVDDIEALAKKKGCTVSQIAINWLLSLSRRPGMSTIVPIPGSTKPGRIRENATIIDLTDEDLRDIDRLLASFTPAGDRYPPQHMKYVSA
;
A
#
# COMPACT_ATOMS: atom_id res chain seq x y z
N MET A 1 0.36 -2.34 -0.33
CA MET A 1 -0.61 -3.44 -0.41
C MET A 1 -0.39 -4.39 0.75
N LEU A 2 -1.48 -4.83 1.37
CA LEU A 2 -1.58 -5.25 2.76
C LEU A 2 -0.56 -6.31 3.21
N ASN A 3 -0.04 -6.11 4.42
CA ASN A 3 1.09 -6.81 5.01
C ASN A 3 0.86 -8.33 5.03
N ARG A 4 1.51 -9.09 4.13
CA ARG A 4 1.40 -10.57 4.09
C ARG A 4 2.00 -11.27 5.32
N ARG A 5 2.65 -10.52 6.22
CA ARG A 5 3.35 -11.04 7.41
C ARG A 5 2.75 -10.61 8.75
N SER A 6 1.54 -10.00 8.79
CA SER A 6 0.82 -9.86 10.08
C SER A 6 0.24 -11.21 10.51
N GLN A 7 0.18 -11.49 11.83
CA GLN A 7 -0.41 -12.74 12.35
C GLN A 7 -1.91 -12.87 12.08
N ILE A 8 -2.61 -11.74 11.93
CA ILE A 8 -4.00 -11.72 11.40
C ILE A 8 -4.05 -12.28 9.96
N GLY A 9 -2.92 -12.53 9.30
CA GLY A 9 -2.84 -12.91 7.89
C GLY A 9 -2.99 -11.69 6.99
N ASN A 10 -2.99 -11.94 5.68
CA ASN A 10 -3.36 -10.91 4.71
C ASN A 10 -4.89 -10.73 4.76
N PRO A 11 -5.41 -9.55 5.16
CA PRO A 11 -6.85 -9.32 5.26
C PRO A 11 -7.60 -9.51 3.93
N LEU A 12 -6.88 -9.49 2.81
CA LEU A 12 -7.44 -9.78 1.48
C LEU A 12 -7.75 -11.26 1.23
N THR A 13 -7.24 -12.17 2.07
CA THR A 13 -7.31 -13.62 1.81
C THR A 13 -7.67 -14.44 3.05
N ASN A 14 -7.84 -13.82 4.21
CA ASN A 14 -8.10 -14.51 5.48
C ASN A 14 -9.59 -14.54 5.87
N GLY A 15 -10.49 -13.99 5.04
CA GLY A 15 -11.92 -13.90 5.32
C GLY A 15 -12.37 -12.63 6.07
N LEU A 16 -11.45 -11.78 6.54
CA LEU A 16 -11.79 -10.60 7.36
C LEU A 16 -12.66 -9.61 6.58
N LEU A 17 -12.27 -9.29 5.35
CA LEU A 17 -12.97 -8.28 4.54
C LEU A 17 -14.34 -8.78 4.07
N GLU A 18 -14.46 -10.08 3.86
CA GLU A 18 -15.70 -10.77 3.51
C GLU A 18 -16.70 -10.68 4.67
N VAL A 19 -16.27 -11.07 5.88
CA VAL A 19 -17.12 -10.97 7.08
C VAL A 19 -17.51 -9.52 7.37
N CYS A 20 -16.58 -8.56 7.21
CA CYS A 20 -16.93 -7.14 7.33
C CYS A 20 -17.97 -6.73 6.29
N GLY A 21 -17.89 -7.25 5.06
CA GLY A 21 -18.88 -7.02 4.00
C GLY A 21 -20.26 -7.57 4.36
N GLU A 22 -20.33 -8.81 4.81
CA GLU A 22 -21.57 -9.48 5.24
C GLU A 22 -22.25 -8.74 6.39
N LEU A 23 -21.47 -8.21 7.34
CA LEU A 23 -21.97 -7.51 8.52
C LEU A 23 -22.17 -6.00 8.30
N GLY A 24 -21.87 -5.46 7.11
CA GLY A 24 -21.95 -4.03 6.83
C GLY A 24 -20.96 -3.17 7.64
N ILE A 25 -19.84 -3.76 8.08
CA ILE A 25 -18.79 -3.08 8.85
C ILE A 25 -17.82 -2.42 7.87
N LEU A 26 -17.55 -1.13 8.07
CA LEU A 26 -16.60 -0.40 7.24
C LEU A 26 -15.15 -0.66 7.68
N VAL A 27 -14.23 -0.77 6.71
CA VAL A 27 -12.81 -0.98 6.95
C VAL A 27 -12.00 0.26 6.61
N LEU A 28 -11.29 0.81 7.61
CA LEU A 28 -10.36 1.91 7.42
C LEU A 28 -8.96 1.39 7.06
N ALA A 29 -8.49 1.63 5.83
CA ALA A 29 -7.17 1.17 5.41
C ALA A 29 -6.07 2.14 5.88
N TYR A 30 -5.44 1.80 7.00
CA TYR A 30 -4.36 2.57 7.63
C TYR A 30 -3.03 2.51 6.87
N SER A 31 -2.41 3.69 6.71
CA SER A 31 -1.16 3.89 5.95
C SER A 31 -1.22 3.25 4.55
N PRO A 32 -2.19 3.65 3.72
CA PRO A 32 -2.44 3.01 2.42
C PRO A 32 -1.24 3.13 1.47
N LEU A 33 -0.42 4.16 1.66
CA LEU A 33 0.80 4.42 0.88
C LEU A 33 2.07 3.79 1.47
N GLY A 34 1.94 2.90 2.47
CA GLY A 34 3.06 2.15 3.03
C GLY A 34 4.14 3.03 3.65
N GLN A 35 3.75 4.04 4.45
CA GLN A 35 4.67 5.04 5.04
C GLN A 35 5.47 5.86 4.01
N GLY A 36 4.85 6.15 2.86
CA GLY A 36 5.44 6.98 1.81
C GLY A 36 6.16 6.19 0.72
N PHE A 37 6.26 4.87 0.86
CA PHE A 37 6.86 3.97 -0.14
C PHE A 37 6.14 4.07 -1.50
N LEU A 38 4.80 4.09 -1.50
CA LEU A 38 3.97 4.30 -2.69
C LEU A 38 3.72 5.80 -2.97
N GLY A 39 4.54 6.68 -2.41
CA GLY A 39 4.43 8.13 -2.59
C GLY A 39 5.18 8.68 -3.80
N GLY A 40 5.96 7.84 -4.49
CA GLY A 40 6.67 8.13 -5.76
C GLY A 40 7.89 9.05 -5.65
N LYS A 41 8.32 9.42 -4.44
CA LYS A 41 9.39 10.43 -4.23
C LYS A 41 10.69 9.90 -3.64
N ILE A 42 10.70 8.66 -3.16
CA ILE A 42 11.88 8.05 -2.54
C ILE A 42 12.34 6.99 -3.51
N LYS A 43 13.41 7.27 -4.27
CA LYS A 43 13.94 6.32 -5.27
C LYS A 43 15.11 5.54 -4.68
N PRO A 44 16.22 6.16 -4.25
CA PRO A 44 17.12 5.59 -3.25
C PRO A 44 16.59 5.82 -1.82
N VAL A 45 16.95 4.94 -0.88
CA VAL A 45 16.62 5.13 0.55
C VAL A 45 17.29 6.40 1.10
N GLU A 46 18.41 6.77 0.50
CA GLU A 46 19.21 7.96 0.78
C GLU A 46 18.46 9.28 0.49
N ASP A 47 17.34 9.26 -0.24
CA ASP A 47 16.45 10.43 -0.37
C ASP A 47 15.72 10.77 0.95
N LEU A 48 15.72 9.85 1.91
CA LEU A 48 15.18 10.12 3.24
C LEU A 48 16.06 11.11 4.00
N PRO A 49 15.47 12.03 4.78
CA PRO A 49 16.24 12.87 5.69
C PRO A 49 17.12 12.04 6.62
N GLU A 50 18.32 12.53 6.94
CA GLU A 50 19.30 11.82 7.80
C GLU A 50 18.71 11.39 9.17
N ASN A 51 17.74 12.15 9.69
CA ASN A 51 17.05 11.87 10.96
C ASN A 51 15.74 11.10 10.81
N ASP A 52 15.43 10.58 9.62
CA ASP A 52 14.23 9.79 9.39
C ASP A 52 14.37 8.39 10.01
N MET A 53 13.46 8.06 10.92
CA MET A 53 13.45 6.77 11.61
C MET A 53 13.17 5.60 10.66
N ARG A 54 12.53 5.83 9.50
CA ARG A 54 12.24 4.77 8.52
C ARG A 54 13.52 4.03 8.13
N ALA A 55 14.53 4.76 7.65
CA ALA A 55 15.82 4.19 7.26
C ALA A 55 16.53 3.50 8.43
N LYS A 56 16.37 4.02 9.66
CA LYS A 56 17.11 3.54 10.84
C LYS A 56 16.55 2.26 11.45
N ILE A 57 15.23 2.17 11.60
CA ILE A 57 14.62 1.10 12.42
C ILE A 57 13.66 0.19 11.66
N HIS A 58 13.14 0.58 10.51
CA HIS A 58 12.17 -0.25 9.79
C HIS A 58 12.88 -1.19 8.80
N PRO A 59 12.79 -2.52 8.97
CA PRO A 59 13.54 -3.47 8.14
C PRO A 59 13.30 -3.34 6.63
N ARG A 60 12.08 -2.96 6.22
CA ARG A 60 11.74 -2.74 4.80
C ARG A 60 12.44 -1.55 4.14
N TRP A 61 13.01 -0.64 4.92
CA TRP A 61 13.75 0.52 4.43
C TRP A 61 15.27 0.29 4.48
N GLN A 62 15.74 -0.96 4.63
CA GLN A 62 17.16 -1.26 4.79
C GLN A 62 17.69 -2.09 3.63
N GLY A 63 18.82 -1.67 3.07
CA GLY A 63 19.62 -2.43 2.10
C GLY A 63 18.80 -3.12 1.01
N ASP A 64 18.99 -4.43 0.88
CA ASP A 64 18.34 -5.23 -0.15
C ASP A 64 16.81 -5.34 0.01
N ASN A 65 16.26 -5.14 1.22
CA ASN A 65 14.81 -5.14 1.40
C ASN A 65 14.18 -3.95 0.68
N PHE A 66 14.76 -2.76 0.87
CA PHE A 66 14.30 -1.56 0.18
C PHE A 66 14.41 -1.71 -1.33
N ARG A 67 15.56 -2.21 -1.83
CA ARG A 67 15.78 -2.41 -3.28
C ARG A 67 14.75 -3.37 -3.90
N LYS A 68 14.43 -4.47 -3.21
CA LYS A 68 13.41 -5.43 -3.67
C LYS A 68 12.02 -4.81 -3.68
N ASP A 69 11.66 -4.10 -2.61
CA ASP A 69 10.35 -3.44 -2.53
C ASP A 69 10.22 -2.28 -3.53
N ALA A 70 11.32 -1.60 -3.87
CA ALA A 70 11.34 -0.51 -4.84
C ALA A 70 10.98 -0.97 -6.26
N GLN A 71 11.32 -2.22 -6.63
CA GLN A 71 10.94 -2.78 -7.93
C GLN A 71 9.41 -2.76 -8.15
N LEU A 72 8.63 -3.08 -7.10
CA LEU A 72 7.16 -2.97 -7.18
C LEU A 72 6.72 -1.54 -7.47
N VAL A 73 7.39 -0.55 -6.88
CA VAL A 73 7.07 0.86 -7.10
C VAL A 73 7.36 1.26 -8.53
N ASP A 74 8.47 0.81 -9.11
CA ASP A 74 8.83 1.06 -10.51
C ASP A 74 7.79 0.47 -11.47
N ASP A 75 7.32 -0.75 -11.20
CA ASP A 75 6.28 -1.40 -12.01
C ASP A 75 4.94 -0.64 -11.93
N ILE A 76 4.57 -0.15 -10.74
CA ILE A 76 3.39 0.70 -10.57
C ILE A 76 3.59 2.08 -11.21
N GLU A 77 4.81 2.63 -11.19
CA GLU A 77 5.14 3.91 -11.84
C GLU A 77 4.95 3.82 -13.36
N ALA A 78 5.30 2.67 -13.97
CA ALA A 78 5.03 2.42 -15.38
C ALA A 78 3.53 2.44 -15.71
N LEU A 79 2.70 1.80 -14.88
CA LEU A 79 1.24 1.83 -15.01
C LEU A 79 0.68 3.25 -14.81
N ALA A 80 1.14 3.95 -13.77
CA ALA A 80 0.72 5.31 -13.46
C ALA A 80 1.04 6.27 -14.61
N LYS A 81 2.23 6.12 -15.23
CA LYS A 81 2.63 6.89 -16.41
C LYS A 81 1.73 6.63 -17.62
N LYS A 82 1.37 5.36 -17.90
CA LYS A 82 0.41 5.00 -18.97
C LYS A 82 -0.95 5.66 -18.74
N LYS A 83 -1.37 5.78 -17.48
CA LYS A 83 -2.64 6.39 -17.06
C LYS A 83 -2.62 7.92 -16.90
N GLY A 84 -1.44 8.55 -16.93
CA GLY A 84 -1.30 9.98 -16.68
C GLY A 84 -1.61 10.39 -15.23
N CYS A 85 -1.37 9.50 -14.26
CA CYS A 85 -1.62 9.74 -12.83
C CYS A 85 -0.38 9.42 -11.97
N THR A 86 -0.49 9.57 -10.65
CA THR A 86 0.61 9.28 -9.72
C THR A 86 0.54 7.86 -9.15
N VAL A 87 1.68 7.33 -8.69
CA VAL A 87 1.74 6.05 -7.95
C VAL A 87 0.81 6.06 -6.73
N SER A 88 0.75 7.19 -6.01
CA SER A 88 -0.16 7.37 -4.87
C SER A 88 -1.61 7.16 -5.29
N GLN A 89 -1.99 7.74 -6.43
CA GLN A 89 -3.35 7.65 -6.97
C GLN A 89 -3.68 6.22 -7.41
N ILE A 90 -2.76 5.51 -8.07
CA ILE A 90 -2.96 4.08 -8.38
C ILE A 90 -3.19 3.28 -7.09
N ALA A 91 -2.34 3.43 -6.08
CA ALA A 91 -2.45 2.68 -4.83
C ALA A 91 -3.76 2.94 -4.08
N ILE A 92 -4.20 4.21 -4.01
CA ILE A 92 -5.44 4.60 -3.34
C ILE A 92 -6.65 4.10 -4.13
N ASN A 93 -6.68 4.29 -5.46
CA ASN A 93 -7.82 3.89 -6.28
C ASN A 93 -7.93 2.37 -6.42
N TRP A 94 -6.82 1.63 -6.36
CA TRP A 94 -6.86 0.17 -6.24
C TRP A 94 -7.56 -0.26 -4.94
N LEU A 95 -7.23 0.35 -3.78
CA LEU A 95 -7.94 0.07 -2.52
C LEU A 95 -9.44 0.39 -2.61
N LEU A 96 -9.81 1.53 -3.20
CA LEU A 96 -11.20 1.88 -3.41
C LEU A 96 -11.91 0.85 -4.30
N SER A 97 -11.23 0.35 -5.33
CA SER A 97 -11.79 -0.65 -6.24
C SER A 97 -12.09 -1.99 -5.57
N LEU A 98 -11.39 -2.35 -4.49
CA LEU A 98 -11.64 -3.57 -3.74
C LEU A 98 -13.06 -3.60 -3.17
N SER A 99 -13.58 -2.45 -2.73
CA SER A 99 -14.96 -2.30 -2.24
C SER A 99 -16.03 -2.65 -3.27
N ARG A 100 -15.67 -2.67 -4.57
CA ARG A 100 -16.59 -3.01 -5.67
C ARG A 100 -16.59 -4.50 -5.97
N ARG A 101 -15.66 -5.28 -5.41
CA ARG A 101 -15.59 -6.73 -5.66
C ARG A 101 -16.72 -7.44 -4.88
N PRO A 102 -17.31 -8.51 -5.44
CA PRO A 102 -18.35 -9.26 -4.75
C PRO A 102 -17.92 -9.73 -3.36
N GLY A 103 -18.79 -9.53 -2.37
CA GLY A 103 -18.54 -9.94 -0.98
C GLY A 103 -17.58 -9.05 -0.18
N MET A 104 -16.99 -8.01 -0.79
CA MET A 104 -16.04 -7.16 -0.06
C MET A 104 -16.73 -6.05 0.74
N SER A 105 -16.19 -5.79 1.93
CA SER A 105 -16.48 -4.60 2.71
C SER A 105 -16.22 -3.29 1.96
N THR A 106 -16.93 -2.23 2.35
CA THR A 106 -16.50 -0.87 2.03
C THR A 106 -15.13 -0.60 2.66
N ILE A 107 -14.16 -0.22 1.84
CA ILE A 107 -12.80 0.11 2.26
C ILE A 107 -12.56 1.60 2.04
N VAL A 108 -12.25 2.32 3.12
CA VAL A 108 -11.91 3.75 3.09
C VAL A 108 -10.42 3.92 3.38
N PRO A 109 -9.59 4.25 2.38
CA PRO A 109 -8.19 4.57 2.61
C PRO A 109 -8.05 5.89 3.36
N ILE A 110 -7.15 5.92 4.34
CA ILE A 110 -6.84 7.12 5.14
C ILE A 110 -5.40 7.60 4.88
N PRO A 111 -5.11 8.17 3.69
CA PRO A 111 -3.77 8.67 3.36
C PRO A 111 -3.47 9.96 4.14
N GLY A 112 -2.55 9.89 5.10
CA GLY A 112 -2.09 11.06 5.84
C GLY A 112 -1.19 11.98 5.02
N SER A 113 -1.36 13.30 5.16
CA SER A 113 -0.47 14.31 4.60
C SER A 113 -0.64 15.65 5.33
N THR A 114 0.46 16.39 5.52
CA THR A 114 0.45 17.78 6.01
C THR A 114 0.44 18.82 4.89
N LYS A 115 0.62 18.39 3.63
CA LYS A 115 0.73 19.27 2.46
C LYS A 115 -0.59 19.31 1.69
N PRO A 116 -1.25 20.47 1.51
CA PRO A 116 -2.53 20.58 0.80
C PRO A 116 -2.50 20.02 -0.62
N GLY A 117 -1.41 20.23 -1.37
CA GLY A 117 -1.27 19.67 -2.72
C GLY A 117 -1.33 18.14 -2.75
N ARG A 118 -0.73 17.47 -1.75
CA ARG A 118 -0.79 16.01 -1.62
C ARG A 118 -2.17 15.52 -1.18
N ILE A 119 -2.90 16.30 -0.38
CA ILE A 119 -4.28 15.98 -0.01
C ILE A 119 -5.15 15.97 -1.28
N ARG A 120 -5.02 16.98 -2.14
CA ARG A 120 -5.73 17.04 -3.42
C ARG A 120 -5.33 15.90 -4.37
N GLU A 121 -4.02 15.63 -4.49
CA GLU A 121 -3.51 14.50 -5.28
C GLU A 121 -4.14 13.17 -4.82
N ASN A 122 -4.08 12.89 -3.51
CA ASN A 122 -4.59 11.67 -2.90
C ASN A 122 -6.11 11.54 -2.97
N ALA A 123 -6.85 12.65 -3.01
CA ALA A 123 -8.31 12.67 -3.10
C ALA A 123 -8.83 12.52 -4.55
N THR A 124 -7.94 12.52 -5.55
CA THR A 124 -8.33 12.39 -6.94
C THR A 124 -8.75 10.95 -7.26
N ILE A 125 -9.97 10.80 -7.78
CA ILE A 125 -10.47 9.52 -8.25
C ILE A 125 -9.92 9.27 -9.66
N ILE A 126 -9.26 8.12 -9.82
CA ILE A 126 -8.76 7.63 -11.10
C ILE A 126 -9.58 6.40 -11.46
N ASP A 127 -10.15 6.42 -12.66
CA ASP A 127 -10.81 5.24 -13.19
C ASP A 127 -9.78 4.19 -13.60
N LEU A 128 -9.73 3.11 -12.82
CA LEU A 128 -8.94 1.92 -13.10
C LEU A 128 -9.84 0.93 -13.82
N THR A 129 -9.48 0.62 -15.06
CA THR A 129 -10.19 -0.35 -15.90
C THR A 129 -9.98 -1.77 -15.37
N ASP A 130 -10.81 -2.71 -15.84
CA ASP A 130 -10.63 -4.13 -15.50
C ASP A 130 -9.28 -4.70 -15.99
N GLU A 131 -8.70 -4.13 -17.04
CA GLU A 131 -7.33 -4.46 -17.46
C GLU A 131 -6.30 -3.94 -16.45
N ASP A 132 -6.39 -2.68 -16.05
CA ASP A 132 -5.50 -2.08 -15.05
C ASP A 132 -5.54 -2.89 -13.73
N LEU A 133 -6.74 -3.26 -13.27
CA LEU A 133 -6.93 -4.04 -12.05
C LEU A 133 -6.35 -5.45 -12.17
N ARG A 134 -6.51 -6.11 -13.32
CA ARG A 134 -5.91 -7.43 -13.56
C ARG A 134 -4.39 -7.37 -13.57
N ASP A 135 -3.80 -6.33 -14.15
CA ASP A 135 -2.35 -6.17 -14.18
C ASP A 135 -1.78 -5.86 -12.79
N ILE A 136 -2.45 -5.01 -12.01
CA ILE A 136 -2.09 -4.78 -10.61
C ILE A 136 -2.19 -6.09 -9.81
N ASP A 137 -3.28 -6.85 -9.96
CA ASP A 137 -3.45 -8.10 -9.22
C ASP A 137 -2.39 -9.16 -9.58
N ARG A 138 -1.99 -9.25 -10.86
CA ARG A 138 -0.86 -10.11 -11.30
C ARG A 138 0.47 -9.69 -10.68
N LEU A 139 0.76 -8.40 -10.72
CA LEU A 139 1.95 -7.82 -10.11
C LEU A 139 2.02 -8.14 -8.61
N LEU A 140 0.90 -8.01 -7.91
CA LEU A 140 0.83 -8.29 -6.48
C LEU A 140 0.90 -9.78 -6.16
N ALA A 141 0.46 -10.65 -7.08
CA ALA A 141 0.55 -12.10 -6.91
C ALA A 141 1.99 -12.61 -7.00
N SER A 142 2.83 -12.02 -7.87
CA SER A 142 4.24 -12.37 -8.01
C SER A 142 5.15 -11.68 -6.98
N PHE A 143 4.68 -10.58 -6.38
CA PHE A 143 5.46 -9.80 -5.43
C PHE A 143 5.30 -10.28 -3.98
N THR A 144 6.45 -10.49 -3.31
CA THR A 144 6.51 -10.71 -1.85
C THR A 144 7.29 -9.56 -1.22
N PRO A 145 6.69 -8.77 -0.31
CA PRO A 145 7.39 -7.71 0.39
C PRO A 145 8.63 -8.23 1.14
N ALA A 146 9.74 -7.51 0.99
CA ALA A 146 11.00 -7.78 1.65
C ALA A 146 11.13 -6.91 2.91
N GLY A 147 11.52 -7.56 4.02
CA GLY A 147 11.57 -6.92 5.34
C GLY A 147 10.19 -6.70 5.95
N ASP A 148 10.15 -6.68 7.29
CA ASP A 148 8.90 -6.48 8.01
C ASP A 148 8.48 -5.01 8.07
N ARG A 149 7.17 -4.80 8.25
CA ARG A 149 6.56 -3.46 8.33
C ARG A 149 7.06 -2.65 9.53
N TYR A 150 7.33 -3.33 10.64
CA TYR A 150 7.78 -2.73 11.89
C TYR A 150 9.06 -3.42 12.39
N PRO A 151 9.86 -2.74 13.23
CA PRO A 151 10.97 -3.38 13.93
C PRO A 151 10.49 -4.59 14.76
N PRO A 152 11.33 -5.62 14.99
CA PRO A 152 10.95 -6.81 15.76
C PRO A 152 10.34 -6.49 17.13
N GLN A 153 10.85 -5.46 17.81
CA GLN A 153 10.37 -5.02 19.13
C GLN A 153 8.92 -4.51 19.07
N HIS A 154 8.48 -4.00 17.93
CA HIS A 154 7.12 -3.50 17.70
C HIS A 154 6.21 -4.54 17.09
N MET A 155 6.77 -5.49 16.32
CA MET A 155 5.99 -6.56 15.69
C MET A 155 5.15 -7.32 16.73
N LYS A 156 5.67 -7.57 17.94
CA LYS A 156 4.91 -8.25 19.02
C LYS A 156 3.57 -7.60 19.43
N TYR A 157 3.34 -6.33 19.11
CA TYR A 157 2.08 -5.64 19.43
C TYR A 157 1.07 -5.64 18.27
N VAL A 158 1.51 -6.04 17.08
CA VAL A 158 0.69 -6.15 15.87
C VAL A 158 0.66 -7.59 15.32
N SER A 159 1.25 -8.50 16.11
CA SER A 159 1.36 -9.93 15.88
C SER A 159 0.71 -10.60 17.08
N ALA A 160 -0.63 -10.63 17.08
CA ALA A 160 -1.43 -11.41 18.02
C ALA A 160 -2.22 -12.45 17.23
#